data_AF-A0A258C5N6-F1
#
_entry.id   AF-A0A258C5N6-F1
#
_cell.length_a   1.000
_cell.length_b   1.000
_cell.length_c   1.000
_cell.angle_alpha   90.00
_cell.angle_beta   90.00
_cell.angle_gamma   90.00
#
_symmetry.space_group_name_H-M   'P 1'
#
loop_
_entity.id
_entity.type
_entity.pdbx_description
1 polymer ?
#
loop_
_entity_poly.entity_id
_entity_poly.type
_entity_poly.pdbx_seq_one_letter_code
_entity_poly.pdbx_strand_id
1 'polypeptide(L)'
;MDFSSRFALGAEVADWLADGPAAQAPRVVFYPGSSIGNFDPVEALALLRQAHAVCRSGGAGGGLLIGVDRIKPRAVLEPAYDDALGVTAAFNRNLLLNVNRVLGANFAPAAWRHVGLFNEQASRIEMHLEASAQQTVRWPGGQRVFAPGERLHTECSYKWEPDHFEALLREAGFGQARHWSDAQGWFSVFWAPA
;
A
#
# COMPACT_ATOMS: atom_id res chain seq x y z
N MET A 1 -2.39 -11.24 11.63
CA MET A 1 -3.31 -10.17 11.19
C MET A 1 -3.24 -10.13 9.68
N ASP A 2 -4.39 -10.24 9.01
CA ASP A 2 -4.48 -10.16 7.56
C ASP A 2 -5.06 -8.80 7.17
N PHE A 3 -4.21 -7.88 6.74
CA PHE A 3 -4.60 -6.54 6.29
C PHE A 3 -4.95 -6.50 4.79
N SER A 4 -4.93 -7.64 4.09
CA SER A 4 -5.22 -7.67 2.65
C SER A 4 -6.69 -7.40 2.34
N SER A 5 -7.59 -7.61 3.30
CA SER A 5 -9.04 -7.40 3.11
C SER A 5 -9.76 -6.79 4.31
N ARG A 6 -9.22 -6.94 5.53
CA ARG A 6 -9.85 -6.43 6.76
C ARG A 6 -8.83 -5.82 7.71
N PHE A 7 -9.22 -4.74 8.39
CA PHE A 7 -8.50 -4.18 9.53
C PHE A 7 -8.78 -5.05 10.76
N ALA A 8 -8.26 -6.27 10.74
CA ALA A 8 -8.41 -7.23 11.82
C ALA A 8 -7.36 -6.97 12.89
N LEU A 9 -7.79 -6.42 14.03
CA LEU A 9 -6.97 -6.28 15.23
C LEU A 9 -6.71 -7.67 15.84
N GLY A 10 -5.53 -7.87 16.42
CA GLY A 10 -5.25 -9.09 17.20
C GLY A 10 -6.17 -9.18 18.43
N ALA A 11 -6.46 -10.39 18.90
CA ALA A 11 -7.39 -10.64 20.01
C ALA A 11 -7.08 -9.78 21.25
N GLU A 12 -5.80 -9.71 21.64
CA GLU A 12 -5.36 -8.89 22.79
C GLU A 12 -5.71 -7.41 22.64
N VAL A 13 -5.63 -6.86 21.43
CA VAL A 13 -5.97 -5.46 21.14
C VAL A 13 -7.48 -5.28 21.12
N ALA A 14 -8.22 -6.24 20.56
CA ALA A 14 -9.68 -6.22 20.55
C ALA A 14 -10.23 -6.23 21.98
N ASP A 15 -9.71 -7.09 22.85
CA ASP A 15 -10.13 -7.20 24.25
C ASP A 15 -9.82 -5.92 25.03
N TRP A 16 -8.63 -5.34 24.82
CA TRP A 16 -8.24 -4.08 25.45
C TRP A 16 -9.15 -2.90 25.06
N LEU A 17 -9.62 -2.88 23.81
CA LEU A 17 -10.56 -1.89 23.29
C LEU A 17 -12.03 -2.19 23.62
N ALA A 18 -12.40 -3.43 23.93
CA ALA A 18 -13.78 -3.77 24.25
C ALA A 18 -14.08 -3.58 25.74
N ASP A 19 -13.23 -4.14 26.60
CA ASP A 19 -13.51 -4.31 28.03
C ASP A 19 -12.45 -3.70 28.95
N GLY A 20 -11.41 -3.07 28.38
CA GLY A 20 -10.33 -2.42 29.12
C GLY A 20 -10.56 -0.93 29.44
N PRO A 21 -9.60 -0.28 30.12
CA PRO A 21 -9.66 1.16 30.43
C PRO A 21 -9.80 2.08 29.19
N ALA A 22 -9.48 1.56 28.00
CA ALA A 22 -9.59 2.25 26.72
C ALA A 22 -10.97 2.08 26.04
N ALA A 23 -11.91 1.33 26.62
CA ALA A 23 -13.18 1.00 25.99
C ALA A 23 -13.95 2.24 25.50
N GLN A 24 -13.99 3.29 26.32
CA GLN A 24 -14.64 4.57 26.02
C GLN A 24 -13.64 5.69 25.70
N ALA A 25 -12.36 5.36 25.53
CA ALA A 25 -11.34 6.36 25.21
C ALA A 25 -11.37 6.68 23.71
N PRO A 26 -11.19 7.96 23.33
CA PRO A 26 -11.11 8.35 21.93
C PRO A 26 -10.02 7.56 21.20
N ARG A 27 -10.38 6.99 20.05
CA ARG A 27 -9.47 6.13 19.27
C ARG A 27 -8.89 6.90 18.10
N VAL A 28 -7.56 6.90 17.99
CA VAL A 28 -6.84 7.44 16.84
C VAL A 28 -6.21 6.30 16.06
N VAL A 29 -6.61 6.15 14.80
CA VAL A 29 -5.88 5.30 13.86
C VAL A 29 -4.72 6.11 13.30
N PHE A 30 -3.51 5.61 13.48
CA PHE A 30 -2.31 6.20 12.89
C PHE A 30 -1.83 5.34 11.73
N TYR A 31 -1.77 5.94 10.53
CA TYR A 31 -1.43 5.25 9.29
C TYR A 31 -0.39 6.06 8.49
N PRO A 32 0.88 6.04 8.91
CA PRO A 32 1.93 6.88 8.33
C PRO A 32 2.46 6.36 6.99
N GLY A 33 3.35 7.15 6.38
CA GLY A 33 3.95 6.83 5.10
C GLY A 33 2.93 7.01 3.98
N SER A 34 2.84 6.08 3.06
CA SER A 34 1.81 6.11 2.02
C SER A 34 1.42 4.70 1.62
N SER A 35 1.43 3.77 2.57
CA SER A 35 1.07 2.37 2.34
C SER A 35 -0.39 2.22 1.87
N ILE A 36 -1.24 3.23 2.07
CA ILE A 36 -2.59 3.27 1.52
C ILE A 36 -2.56 3.29 -0.01
N GLY A 37 -1.48 3.82 -0.59
CA GLY A 37 -1.23 3.79 -2.01
C GLY A 37 -0.97 2.38 -2.55
N ASN A 38 -0.79 1.36 -1.71
CA ASN A 38 -0.67 -0.02 -2.19
C ASN A 38 -2.02 -0.67 -2.51
N PHE A 39 -3.11 -0.01 -2.14
CA PHE A 39 -4.47 -0.40 -2.43
C PHE A 39 -5.00 0.42 -3.61
N ASP A 40 -5.81 -0.19 -4.46
CA ASP A 40 -6.56 0.61 -5.43
C ASP A 40 -7.56 1.56 -4.74
N PRO A 41 -8.12 2.56 -5.43
CA PRO A 41 -9.01 3.53 -4.79
C PRO A 41 -10.25 2.92 -4.11
N VAL A 42 -10.77 1.80 -4.61
CA VAL A 42 -11.93 1.10 -4.02
C VAL A 42 -11.50 0.38 -2.74
N GLU A 43 -10.36 -0.31 -2.78
CA GLU A 43 -9.78 -0.99 -1.64
C GLU A 43 -9.35 0.01 -0.54
N ALA A 44 -8.75 1.13 -0.93
CA ALA A 44 -8.36 2.21 -0.03
C ALA A 44 -9.57 2.79 0.70
N LEU A 45 -10.67 3.04 -0.02
CA LEU A 45 -11.93 3.47 0.59
C LEU A 45 -12.47 2.43 1.58
N ALA A 46 -12.43 1.15 1.23
CA ALA A 46 -12.86 0.08 2.12
C ALA A 46 -12.03 0.04 3.40
N LEU A 47 -10.72 0.22 3.31
CA LEU A 47 -9.83 0.30 4.48
C LEU A 47 -10.13 1.55 5.33
N LEU A 48 -10.35 2.71 4.70
CA LEU A 48 -10.70 3.95 5.40
C LEU A 48 -12.04 3.83 6.14
N ARG A 49 -13.05 3.17 5.56
CA ARG A 49 -14.33 2.89 6.23
C ARG A 49 -14.16 2.02 7.47
N GLN A 50 -13.26 1.05 7.41
CA GLN A 50 -12.93 0.20 8.55
C GLN A 50 -12.19 0.98 9.65
N ALA A 51 -11.24 1.83 9.28
CA ALA A 51 -10.56 2.74 10.21
C ALA A 51 -11.56 3.70 10.88
N HIS A 52 -12.50 4.25 10.12
CA HIS A 52 -13.57 5.09 10.65
C HIS A 52 -14.43 4.35 11.69
N ALA A 53 -14.84 3.11 11.41
CA ALA A 53 -15.59 2.30 12.36
C ALA A 53 -14.82 2.06 13.67
N VAL A 54 -13.51 1.80 13.59
CA VAL A 54 -12.64 1.69 14.77
C VAL A 54 -12.64 3.00 15.56
N CYS A 55 -12.49 4.15 14.89
CA CYS A 55 -12.49 5.45 15.58
C CYS A 55 -13.83 5.74 16.29
N ARG A 56 -14.95 5.53 15.59
CA ARG A 56 -16.31 5.74 16.11
C ARG A 56 -16.63 4.95 17.37
N SER A 57 -16.09 3.74 17.47
CA SER A 57 -16.32 2.87 18.64
C SER A 57 -15.61 3.36 19.91
N GLY A 58 -14.68 4.32 19.82
CA GLY A 58 -13.98 4.93 20.96
C GLY A 58 -14.67 6.16 21.56
N GLY A 59 -15.86 6.53 21.09
CA GLY A 59 -16.53 7.76 21.52
C GLY A 59 -15.97 9.03 20.86
N ALA A 60 -16.33 10.19 21.40
CA ALA A 60 -16.03 11.48 20.78
C ALA A 60 -14.54 11.86 20.88
N GLY A 61 -13.99 12.49 19.83
CA GLY A 61 -12.61 12.96 19.79
C GLY A 61 -11.60 11.99 19.14
N GLY A 62 -12.08 10.88 18.58
CA GLY A 62 -11.28 9.97 17.76
C GLY A 62 -11.13 10.44 16.31
N GLY A 63 -10.28 9.76 15.55
CA GLY A 63 -10.03 10.11 14.16
C GLY A 63 -8.85 9.37 13.52
N LEU A 64 -8.49 9.79 12.33
CA LEU A 64 -7.41 9.22 11.53
C LEU A 64 -6.29 10.25 11.34
N LEU A 65 -5.05 9.87 11.65
CA LEU A 65 -3.84 10.58 11.25
C LEU A 65 -3.13 9.75 10.17
N ILE A 66 -3.15 10.24 8.92
CA ILE A 66 -2.70 9.48 7.75
C ILE A 66 -1.77 10.30 6.85
N GLY A 67 -0.73 9.64 6.34
CA GLY A 67 0.15 10.18 5.29
C GLY A 67 -0.24 9.63 3.91
N VAL A 68 -0.11 10.47 2.89
CA VAL A 68 -0.19 10.05 1.49
C VAL A 68 0.86 10.74 0.63
N ASP A 69 1.42 9.96 -0.28
CA ASP A 69 2.40 10.43 -1.24
C ASP A 69 1.70 11.10 -2.42
N ARG A 70 2.22 12.26 -2.85
CA ARG A 70 1.60 13.05 -3.93
C ARG A 70 2.20 12.76 -5.29
N ILE A 71 1.48 13.18 -6.33
CA ILE A 71 1.99 13.23 -7.70
C ILE A 71 3.18 14.21 -7.75
N LYS A 72 4.24 13.83 -8.46
CA LYS A 72 5.47 14.61 -8.67
C LYS A 72 5.97 14.38 -10.09
N PRO A 73 6.98 15.14 -10.57
CA PRO A 73 7.63 14.83 -11.82
C PRO A 73 8.15 13.39 -11.86
N ARG A 74 8.06 12.73 -13.02
CA ARG A 74 8.52 11.34 -13.20
C ARG A 74 9.98 11.13 -12.88
N ALA A 75 10.81 12.13 -13.19
CA ALA A 75 12.23 12.16 -12.85
C ALA A 75 12.50 12.10 -11.33
N VAL A 76 11.50 12.32 -10.48
CA VAL A 76 11.56 12.15 -9.03
C VAL A 76 10.92 10.82 -8.62
N LEU A 77 9.75 10.50 -9.17
CA LEU A 77 9.00 9.31 -8.78
C LEU A 77 9.69 8.00 -9.21
N GLU A 78 10.12 7.90 -10.47
CA GLU A 78 10.67 6.63 -10.98
C GLU A 78 11.97 6.24 -10.28
N PRO A 79 12.96 7.14 -10.08
CA PRO A 79 14.18 6.78 -9.34
C PRO A 79 13.97 6.44 -7.87
N ALA A 80 12.85 6.86 -7.26
CA ALA A 80 12.49 6.47 -5.89
C ALA A 80 12.05 5.01 -5.80
N TYR A 81 11.69 4.38 -6.93
CA TYR A 81 11.29 2.98 -7.03
C TYR A 81 12.20 2.15 -7.94
N ASP A 82 13.14 2.77 -8.65
CA ASP A 82 14.20 2.13 -9.43
C ASP A 82 15.53 2.82 -9.09
N ASP A 83 15.94 2.67 -7.83
CA ASP A 83 17.14 3.33 -7.31
C ASP A 83 18.42 2.78 -7.94
N ALA A 84 19.40 3.67 -8.15
CA ALA A 84 20.66 3.32 -8.80
C ALA A 84 21.52 2.29 -8.02
N LEU A 85 21.25 2.10 -6.72
CA LEU A 85 21.93 1.10 -5.90
C LEU A 85 21.31 -0.30 -6.06
N GLY A 86 20.15 -0.40 -6.72
CA GLY A 86 19.44 -1.66 -6.96
C GLY A 86 18.78 -2.26 -5.73
N VAL A 87 18.56 -1.47 -4.67
CA VAL A 87 17.95 -1.94 -3.41
C VAL A 87 16.49 -2.32 -3.65
N THR A 88 15.73 -1.48 -4.34
CA THR A 88 14.32 -1.71 -4.67
C THR A 88 14.16 -2.89 -5.63
N ALA A 89 15.11 -3.06 -6.55
CA ALA A 89 15.16 -4.23 -7.43
C ALA A 89 15.38 -5.54 -6.64
N ALA A 90 16.28 -5.52 -5.64
CA ALA A 90 16.51 -6.67 -4.77
C ALA A 90 15.27 -6.98 -3.90
N PHE A 91 14.63 -5.94 -3.35
CA PHE A 91 13.38 -6.06 -2.61
C PHE A 91 12.27 -6.69 -3.46
N ASN A 92 12.06 -6.22 -4.69
CA ASN A 92 11.02 -6.76 -5.57
C ASN A 92 11.29 -8.23 -5.92
N ARG A 93 12.53 -8.57 -6.29
CA ARG A 93 12.93 -9.96 -6.61
C ARG A 93 12.80 -10.92 -5.42
N ASN A 94 12.89 -10.42 -4.19
CA ASN A 94 12.70 -11.23 -2.99
C ASN A 94 11.29 -11.87 -2.93
N LEU A 95 10.29 -11.27 -3.57
CA LEU A 95 8.97 -11.89 -3.74
C LEU A 95 9.08 -13.30 -4.34
N LEU A 96 9.92 -13.48 -5.35
CA LEU A 96 10.09 -14.76 -6.04
C LEU A 96 10.68 -15.83 -5.11
N LEU A 97 11.62 -15.45 -4.24
CA LEU A 97 12.18 -16.35 -3.22
C LEU A 97 11.10 -16.76 -2.20
N ASN A 98 10.24 -15.81 -1.81
CA ASN A 98 9.13 -16.11 -0.93
C ASN A 98 8.11 -17.06 -1.57
N VAL A 99 7.76 -16.84 -2.84
CA VAL A 99 6.87 -17.72 -3.61
C VAL A 99 7.46 -19.13 -3.74
N ASN A 100 8.76 -19.25 -4.03
CA ASN A 100 9.46 -20.53 -4.06
C ASN A 100 9.32 -21.28 -2.73
N ARG A 101 9.52 -20.59 -1.61
CA ARG A 101 9.42 -21.17 -0.27
C ARG A 101 7.99 -21.59 0.08
N VAL A 102 6.99 -20.77 -0.24
CA VAL A 102 5.59 -21.01 0.16
C VAL A 102 4.91 -22.04 -0.74
N LEU A 103 5.18 -22.03 -2.05
CA LEU A 103 4.49 -22.87 -3.02
C LEU A 103 5.35 -24.04 -3.55
N GLY A 104 6.62 -24.14 -3.16
CA GLY A 104 7.55 -25.10 -3.77
C GLY A 104 7.86 -24.77 -5.24
N ALA A 105 7.76 -23.49 -5.62
CA ALA A 105 8.10 -23.04 -6.96
C ALA A 105 9.62 -22.95 -7.17
N ASN A 106 10.05 -22.76 -8.42
CA ASN A 106 11.47 -22.72 -8.79
C ASN A 106 11.88 -21.46 -9.59
N PHE A 107 11.29 -20.29 -9.30
CA PHE A 107 11.76 -19.03 -9.89
C PHE A 107 13.27 -18.84 -9.67
N ALA A 108 13.99 -18.41 -10.70
CA ALA A 108 15.39 -18.01 -10.63
C ALA A 108 15.48 -16.47 -10.63
N PRO A 109 15.63 -15.78 -9.48
CA PRO A 109 15.46 -14.32 -9.41
C PRO A 109 16.38 -13.51 -10.32
N ALA A 110 17.59 -14.02 -10.60
CA ALA A 110 18.55 -13.38 -11.52
C ALA A 110 18.03 -13.28 -12.97
N ALA A 111 17.07 -14.13 -13.36
CA ALA A 111 16.48 -14.12 -14.69
C ALA A 111 15.37 -13.06 -14.86
N TRP A 112 15.08 -12.28 -13.81
CA TRP A 112 14.01 -11.28 -13.81
C TRP A 112 14.60 -9.88 -13.64
N ARG A 113 14.34 -9.00 -14.60
CA ARG A 113 14.71 -7.58 -14.52
C ARG A 113 13.64 -6.82 -13.74
N HIS A 114 14.07 -6.03 -12.77
CA HIS A 114 13.17 -5.09 -12.11
C HIS A 114 12.80 -3.95 -13.08
N VAL A 115 11.54 -3.52 -13.04
CA VAL A 115 11.05 -2.36 -13.78
C VAL A 115 10.14 -1.56 -12.87
N GLY A 116 10.53 -0.34 -12.50
CA GLY A 116 9.68 0.66 -11.87
C GLY A 116 9.24 1.70 -12.89
N LEU A 117 7.94 1.95 -13.02
CA LEU A 117 7.42 2.95 -13.97
C LEU A 117 6.26 3.73 -13.38
N PHE A 118 6.12 5.00 -13.77
CA PHE A 118 4.94 5.78 -13.41
C PHE A 118 3.85 5.64 -14.48
N ASN A 119 2.70 5.12 -14.08
CA ASN A 119 1.48 5.10 -14.88
C ASN A 119 0.68 6.38 -14.61
N GLU A 120 0.84 7.36 -15.49
CA GLU A 120 0.19 8.68 -15.39
C GLU A 120 -1.33 8.57 -15.40
N GLN A 121 -1.91 7.69 -16.24
CA GLN A 121 -3.36 7.54 -16.36
C GLN A 121 -4.00 7.00 -15.08
N ALA A 122 -3.33 6.06 -14.41
CA ALA A 122 -3.79 5.49 -13.15
C ALA A 122 -3.27 6.24 -11.91
N SER A 123 -2.43 7.28 -12.09
CA SER A 123 -1.76 8.02 -11.01
C SER A 123 -1.05 7.11 -10.00
N ARG A 124 -0.19 6.20 -10.48
CA ARG A 124 0.52 5.26 -9.61
C ARG A 124 1.89 4.88 -10.15
N ILE A 125 2.80 4.58 -9.24
CA ILE A 125 3.97 3.77 -9.59
C ILE A 125 3.54 2.31 -9.69
N GLU A 126 4.06 1.61 -10.69
CA GLU A 126 3.96 0.18 -10.81
C GLU A 126 5.35 -0.44 -10.75
N MET A 127 5.47 -1.52 -9.99
CA MET A 127 6.67 -2.34 -9.97
C MET A 127 6.39 -3.66 -10.68
N HIS A 128 7.30 -4.04 -11.58
CA HIS A 128 7.21 -5.25 -12.37
C HIS A 128 8.51 -6.06 -12.29
N LEU A 129 8.38 -7.36 -12.52
CA LEU A 129 9.49 -8.27 -12.80
C LEU A 129 9.35 -8.76 -14.24
N GLU A 130 10.28 -8.36 -15.09
CA GLU A 130 10.31 -8.71 -16.52
C GLU A 130 11.24 -9.89 -16.77
N ALA A 131 10.78 -10.93 -17.45
CA ALA A 131 11.60 -12.08 -17.80
C ALA A 131 12.70 -11.69 -18.82
N SER A 132 13.98 -11.79 -18.43
CA SER A 132 15.11 -11.44 -19.31
C SER A 132 15.30 -12.43 -20.47
N ALA A 133 14.75 -13.64 -20.34
CA ALA A 133 14.71 -14.70 -21.34
C ALA A 133 13.50 -15.59 -21.04
N GLN A 134 13.17 -16.54 -21.93
CA GLN A 134 12.07 -17.47 -21.67
C GLN A 134 12.29 -18.22 -20.36
N GLN A 135 11.34 -18.11 -19.41
CA GLN A 135 11.40 -18.81 -18.12
C GLN A 135 10.34 -19.89 -18.07
N THR A 136 10.67 -21.09 -17.61
CA THR A 136 9.67 -22.10 -17.25
C THR A 136 9.69 -22.29 -15.74
N VAL A 137 8.69 -21.73 -15.07
CA VAL A 137 8.52 -21.84 -13.63
C VAL A 137 7.60 -23.03 -13.34
N ARG A 138 7.99 -23.88 -12.41
CA ARG A 138 7.34 -25.13 -12.02
C ARG A 138 7.10 -25.12 -10.53
N TRP A 139 6.02 -25.75 -10.11
CA TRP A 139 5.64 -26.00 -8.71
C TRP A 139 4.83 -27.31 -8.64
N PRO A 140 4.55 -27.87 -7.46
CA PRO A 140 3.73 -29.07 -7.35
C PRO A 140 2.37 -28.90 -8.04
N GLY A 141 2.10 -29.75 -9.03
CA GLY A 141 0.83 -29.74 -9.78
C GLY A 141 0.74 -28.72 -10.92
N GLY A 142 1.80 -27.96 -11.23
CA GLY A 142 1.71 -26.96 -12.30
C GLY A 142 3.04 -26.42 -12.83
N GLN A 143 2.92 -25.72 -13.96
CA GLN A 143 3.98 -24.92 -14.53
C GLN A 143 3.41 -23.74 -15.30
N ARG A 144 4.23 -22.70 -15.48
CA ARG A 144 3.97 -21.60 -16.40
C ARG A 144 5.24 -21.26 -17.17
N VAL A 145 5.07 -21.02 -18.46
CA VAL A 145 6.12 -20.48 -19.33
C VAL A 145 5.89 -18.98 -19.46
N PHE A 146 6.95 -18.20 -19.26
CA PHE A 146 7.00 -16.77 -19.49
C PHE A 146 7.87 -16.49 -20.71
N ALA A 147 7.37 -15.68 -21.64
CA ALA A 147 8.15 -15.26 -22.80
C ALA A 147 9.23 -14.22 -22.41
N PRO A 148 10.31 -14.05 -23.20
CA PRO A 148 11.22 -12.92 -23.02
C PRO A 148 10.45 -11.60 -23.08
N GLY A 149 10.69 -10.71 -22.12
CA GLY A 149 9.99 -9.43 -22.00
C GLY A 149 8.61 -9.49 -21.33
N GLU A 150 8.09 -10.68 -21.00
CA GLU A 150 6.83 -10.80 -20.26
C GLU A 150 6.99 -10.28 -18.83
N ARG A 151 6.01 -9.51 -18.36
CA ARG A 151 6.05 -8.84 -17.05
C ARG A 151 5.08 -9.46 -16.05
N LEU A 152 5.57 -9.63 -14.84
CA LEU A 152 4.78 -9.86 -13.63
C LEU A 152 4.61 -8.53 -12.90
N HIS A 153 3.39 -8.04 -12.77
CA HIS A 153 3.08 -6.90 -11.92
C HIS A 153 3.14 -7.34 -10.45
N THR A 154 3.94 -6.66 -9.63
CA THR A 154 4.17 -7.04 -8.24
C THR A 154 3.62 -6.05 -7.22
N GLU A 155 3.57 -4.75 -7.54
CA GLU A 155 3.09 -3.73 -6.61
C GLU A 155 2.53 -2.50 -7.36
N CYS A 156 1.54 -1.85 -6.74
CA CYS A 156 1.10 -0.50 -7.06
C CYS A 156 1.50 0.45 -5.93
N SER A 157 1.82 1.70 -6.25
CA SER A 157 1.87 2.78 -5.27
C SER A 157 1.17 4.02 -5.82
N TYR A 158 -0.12 4.15 -5.55
CA TYR A 158 -0.97 5.26 -5.94
C TYR A 158 -0.50 6.57 -5.30
N LYS A 159 -0.57 7.62 -6.10
CA LYS A 159 -0.21 8.99 -5.77
C LYS A 159 -1.47 9.84 -5.79
N TRP A 160 -1.62 10.69 -4.79
CA TRP A 160 -2.87 11.37 -4.51
C TRP A 160 -2.74 12.88 -4.66
N GLU A 161 -3.73 13.49 -5.30
CA GLU A 161 -3.97 14.93 -5.12
C GLU A 161 -4.73 15.18 -3.82
N PRO A 162 -4.42 16.25 -3.07
CA PRO A 162 -5.02 16.52 -1.77
C PRO A 162 -6.56 16.51 -1.80
N ASP A 163 -7.17 17.21 -2.76
CA ASP A 163 -8.63 17.34 -2.87
C ASP A 163 -9.31 16.00 -3.13
N HIS A 164 -8.69 15.12 -3.93
CA HIS A 164 -9.20 13.78 -4.20
C HIS A 164 -9.12 12.90 -2.95
N PHE A 165 -8.02 12.98 -2.20
CA PHE A 165 -7.89 12.20 -0.97
C PHE A 165 -8.83 12.70 0.13
N GLU A 166 -9.04 14.01 0.25
CA GLU A 166 -10.02 14.58 1.17
C GLU A 166 -11.46 14.16 0.81
N ALA A 167 -11.79 14.08 -0.48
CA ALA A 167 -13.06 13.50 -0.92
C ALA A 167 -13.20 12.02 -0.49
N LEU A 168 -12.14 11.23 -0.64
CA LEU A 168 -12.12 9.82 -0.22
C LEU A 168 -12.32 9.66 1.29
N LEU A 169 -11.70 10.53 2.10
CA LEU A 169 -11.88 10.58 3.56
C LEU A 169 -13.34 10.89 3.94
N ARG A 170 -13.96 11.87 3.28
CA ARG A 170 -15.38 12.20 3.49
C ARG A 170 -16.29 11.05 3.08
N GLU A 171 -16.01 10.39 1.97
CA GLU A 171 -16.78 9.20 1.53
C GLU A 171 -16.64 8.02 2.49
N ALA A 172 -15.50 7.91 3.18
CA ALA A 172 -15.28 6.91 4.23
C ALA A 172 -16.04 7.22 5.54
N GLY A 173 -16.60 8.43 5.67
CA GLY A 173 -17.37 8.88 6.83
C GLY A 173 -16.65 9.86 7.75
N PHE A 174 -15.39 10.21 7.47
CA PHE A 174 -14.67 11.20 8.27
C PHE A 174 -15.19 12.62 8.03
N GLY A 175 -15.05 13.48 9.03
CA GLY A 175 -15.37 14.90 8.97
C GLY A 175 -14.33 15.73 8.20
N GLN A 176 -14.42 17.06 8.35
CA GLN A 176 -13.51 17.99 7.69
C GLN A 176 -12.06 17.77 8.13
N ALA A 177 -11.20 17.42 7.18
CA ALA A 177 -9.81 17.12 7.46
C ALA A 177 -8.99 18.41 7.67
N ARG A 178 -7.99 18.32 8.53
CA ARG A 178 -6.86 19.27 8.53
C ARG A 178 -5.76 18.67 7.67
N HIS A 179 -5.14 19.51 6.85
CA HIS A 179 -4.10 19.11 5.90
C HIS A 179 -2.81 19.85 6.18
N TRP A 180 -1.70 19.12 6.11
CA TRP A 180 -0.34 19.64 6.12
C TRP A 180 0.46 19.02 4.97
N SER A 181 1.47 19.74 4.51
CA SER A 181 2.40 19.24 3.50
C SER A 181 3.81 19.76 3.79
N ASP A 182 4.81 19.08 3.25
CA ASP A 182 6.18 19.55 3.26
C ASP A 182 6.34 20.79 2.34
N ALA A 183 7.49 21.46 2.42
CA ALA A 183 7.74 22.70 1.69
C ALA A 183 7.65 22.56 0.16
N GLN A 184 7.86 21.35 -0.39
CA GLN A 184 7.75 21.09 -1.83
C GLN A 184 6.35 20.63 -2.25
N GLY A 185 5.44 20.40 -1.30
CA GLY A 185 4.12 19.89 -1.60
C GLY A 185 4.15 18.47 -2.15
N TRP A 186 5.05 17.62 -1.67
CA TRP A 186 5.34 16.29 -2.21
C TRP A 186 4.73 15.16 -1.40
N PHE A 187 4.37 15.45 -0.17
CA PHE A 187 3.74 14.52 0.75
C PHE A 187 2.68 15.24 1.57
N SER A 188 1.51 14.63 1.73
CA SER A 188 0.41 15.17 2.51
C SER A 188 0.22 14.38 3.80
N VAL A 189 -0.05 15.09 4.89
CA VAL A 189 -0.52 14.51 6.15
C VAL A 189 -1.92 15.06 6.42
N PHE A 190 -2.86 14.17 6.71
CA PHE A 190 -4.23 14.52 7.05
C PHE A 190 -4.55 14.09 8.48
N TRP A 191 -5.18 14.99 9.23
CA TRP A 191 -5.95 14.65 10.42
C TRP A 191 -7.44 14.71 10.07
N ALA A 192 -8.15 13.59 10.16
CA ALA A 192 -9.57 13.49 9.81
C ALA A 192 -10.38 13.00 11.03
N PRO A 193 -11.26 13.84 11.62
CA PRO A 193 -12.07 13.43 12.77
C PRO A 193 -13.14 12.41 12.36
N ALA A 194 -13.46 11.47 13.25
CA ALA A 194 -14.53 10.46 13.06
C ALA A 194 -15.88 10.90 13.69
#